data_AF-A0A1M5YYI4-F1
#
_entry.id   AF-A0A1M5YYI4-F1
#
_cell.length_a   1.000
_cell.length_b   1.000
_cell.length_c   1.000
_cell.angle_alpha   90.00
_cell.angle_beta   90.00
_cell.angle_gamma   90.00
#
_symmetry.space_group_name_H-M   'P 1'
#
loop_
_entity.id
_entity.type
_entity.pdbx_description
1 polymer ?
#
loop_
_entity_poly.entity_id
_entity_poly.type
_entity_poly.pdbx_seq_one_letter_code
_entity_poly.pdbx_strand_id
1 'polypeptide(L)'
;MPVLADHRIETVHHYAPLHYLIFIARSRSILSKPSLHKAGFTTRHLRSMSHGQDIARGFGSYSHLTIDARPRILRAKLAAGFPHIAINIPASEIDAVPFSLCRFNVAMTRQLRRGGKEGFPESRTNGRYYAGHQIPIARTDADKSAMLQKHLHENTMIEVLVHGDFNLPDETFVSCFSDEDASIARRMLSSLKCKWRVTGEKPPGPYPRDNTHVGAVIDFIQKAESDPDWRGNGLEFDRLKPK
;
A
#
# COMPACT_ATOMS: atom_id res chain seq x y z
N MET A 1 -21.84 -8.53 -3.62
CA MET A 1 -21.42 -9.93 -3.40
C MET A 1 -19.95 -9.93 -3.01
N PRO A 2 -19.41 -10.94 -2.31
CA PRO A 2 -18.00 -10.95 -1.92
C PRO A 2 -17.10 -11.31 -3.12
N VAL A 3 -16.82 -10.32 -3.96
CA VAL A 3 -16.16 -10.51 -5.27
C VAL A 3 -14.75 -11.07 -5.12
N LEU A 4 -13.98 -10.68 -4.10
CA LEU A 4 -12.64 -11.21 -3.91
C LEU A 4 -12.69 -12.68 -3.46
N ALA A 5 -13.57 -12.99 -2.50
CA ALA A 5 -13.75 -14.37 -2.01
C ALA A 5 -14.23 -15.32 -3.11
N ASP A 6 -15.16 -14.89 -3.97
CA ASP A 6 -15.66 -15.67 -5.11
C ASP A 6 -14.54 -16.07 -6.09
N HIS A 7 -13.45 -15.29 -6.11
CA HIS A 7 -12.26 -15.54 -6.92
C HIS A 7 -11.10 -16.17 -6.14
N ARG A 8 -11.37 -16.72 -4.96
CA ARG A 8 -10.39 -17.40 -4.07
C ARG A 8 -9.22 -16.49 -3.66
N ILE A 9 -9.46 -15.19 -3.59
CA ILE A 9 -8.51 -14.24 -3.02
C ILE A 9 -8.81 -14.18 -1.52
N GLU A 10 -7.88 -14.67 -0.71
CA GLU A 10 -8.05 -14.72 0.75
C GLU A 10 -7.53 -13.47 1.44
N THR A 11 -6.51 -12.83 0.87
CA THR A 11 -5.78 -11.71 1.48
C THR A 11 -5.51 -10.61 0.47
N VAL A 12 -5.60 -9.37 0.94
CA VAL A 12 -5.18 -8.15 0.25
C VAL A 12 -4.08 -7.50 1.07
N HIS A 13 -3.07 -6.95 0.39
CA HIS A 13 -1.86 -6.46 1.02
C HIS A 13 -1.71 -4.95 0.87
N HIS A 14 -1.28 -4.30 1.95
CA HIS A 14 -0.72 -2.96 1.90
C HIS A 14 0.75 -3.00 2.30
N TYR A 15 1.62 -2.47 1.44
CA TYR A 15 3.06 -2.43 1.71
C TYR A 15 3.49 -1.03 2.11
N ALA A 16 4.25 -0.94 3.19
CA ALA A 16 4.80 0.31 3.70
C ALA A 16 6.21 0.09 4.26
N PRO A 17 7.05 1.14 4.31
CA PRO A 17 8.25 1.12 5.15
C PRO A 17 7.92 0.80 6.61
N LEU A 18 8.79 0.04 7.27
CA LEU A 18 8.58 -0.38 8.68
C LEU A 18 8.31 0.80 9.62
N HIS A 19 9.00 1.93 9.43
CA HIS A 19 8.85 3.11 10.30
C HIS A 19 7.48 3.80 10.21
N TYR A 20 6.68 3.54 9.16
CA TYR A 20 5.31 4.06 9.07
C TYR A 20 4.30 3.24 9.90
N LEU A 21 4.66 2.03 10.32
CA LEU A 21 3.75 1.17 11.08
C LEU A 21 3.27 1.84 12.38
N ILE A 22 4.07 2.69 13.01
CA ILE A 22 3.66 3.41 14.23
C ILE A 22 2.44 4.31 13.98
N PHE A 23 2.38 5.00 12.84
CA PHE A 23 1.28 5.90 12.51
C PHE A 23 0.05 5.13 12.06
N ILE A 24 0.25 4.04 11.30
CA ILE A 24 -0.83 3.15 10.87
C ILE A 24 -1.48 2.50 12.10
N ALA A 25 -0.68 2.03 13.06
CA ALA A 25 -1.17 1.45 14.31
C ALA A 25 -1.89 2.47 15.21
N ARG A 26 -1.39 3.70 15.30
CA ARG A 26 -2.05 4.79 16.06
C ARG A 26 -3.41 5.16 15.48
N SER A 27 -3.50 5.28 14.17
CA SER A 27 -4.75 5.62 13.47
C SER A 27 -5.68 4.42 13.29
N ARG A 28 -5.16 3.20 13.44
CA ARG A 28 -5.82 1.94 13.07
C ARG A 28 -6.43 2.00 11.66
N SER A 29 -5.72 2.65 10.74
CA SER A 29 -6.24 2.89 9.40
C SER A 29 -5.14 3.05 8.37
N ILE A 30 -5.41 2.59 7.16
CA ILE A 30 -4.66 2.99 5.96
C ILE A 30 -5.35 4.25 5.44
N LEU A 31 -4.69 5.38 5.69
CA LEU A 31 -5.20 6.69 5.29
C LEU A 31 -4.94 6.98 3.82
N SER A 32 -5.95 7.54 3.16
CA SER A 32 -5.84 8.14 1.84
C SER A 32 -4.96 9.41 1.87
N LYS A 33 -4.52 9.89 0.70
CA LYS A 33 -3.66 11.09 0.64
C LYS A 33 -4.32 12.34 1.26
N PRO A 34 -5.61 12.65 1.00
CA PRO A 34 -6.29 13.75 1.66
C PRO A 34 -6.33 13.61 3.19
N SER A 35 -6.58 12.41 3.70
CA SER A 35 -6.61 12.16 5.15
C SER A 35 -5.23 12.24 5.80
N LEU A 36 -4.18 11.78 5.12
CA LEU A 36 -2.80 11.99 5.55
C LEU A 36 -2.50 13.49 5.69
N HIS A 37 -2.88 14.29 4.69
CA HIS A 37 -2.71 15.74 4.76
C HIS A 37 -3.49 16.36 5.93
N LYS A 38 -4.75 15.95 6.13
CA LYS A 38 -5.58 16.41 7.25
C LYS A 38 -4.99 16.02 8.61
N ALA A 39 -4.31 14.87 8.70
CA ALA A 39 -3.61 14.41 9.90
C ALA A 39 -2.26 15.12 10.13
N GLY A 40 -1.87 16.07 9.26
CA GLY A 40 -0.65 16.87 9.40
C GLY A 40 0.59 16.28 8.70
N PHE A 41 0.44 15.20 7.94
CA PHE A 41 1.55 14.67 7.13
C PHE A 41 1.75 15.56 5.90
N THR A 42 2.96 16.09 5.76
CA THR A 42 3.34 16.86 4.57
C THR A 42 3.53 15.97 3.35
N THR A 43 3.57 16.56 2.15
CA THR A 43 3.83 15.84 0.89
C THR A 43 5.17 15.11 0.87
N ARG A 44 6.11 15.45 1.77
CA ARG A 44 7.40 14.75 1.90
C ARG A 44 7.27 13.28 2.33
N HIS A 45 6.15 12.90 2.96
CA HIS A 45 5.86 11.51 3.34
C HIS A 45 5.38 10.66 2.18
N LEU A 46 4.97 11.30 1.10
CA LEU A 46 4.51 10.65 -0.09
C LEU A 46 5.68 10.58 -1.07
N ARG A 47 5.82 9.43 -1.74
CA ARG A 47 6.81 9.29 -2.80
C ARG A 47 6.55 10.37 -3.86
N SER A 48 7.58 11.16 -4.17
CA SER A 48 7.47 12.34 -5.04
C SER A 48 6.77 12.07 -6.37
N MET A 49 7.12 10.94 -7.00
CA MET A 49 6.48 10.49 -8.25
C MET A 49 5.01 10.11 -8.06
N SER A 50 4.67 9.35 -7.01
CA SER A 50 3.31 8.85 -6.78
C SER A 50 2.35 9.94 -6.31
N HIS A 51 2.78 10.88 -5.45
CA HIS A 51 1.87 11.91 -4.93
C HIS A 51 1.21 12.73 -6.04
N GLY A 52 2.02 13.37 -6.88
CA GLY A 52 1.52 14.23 -7.95
C GLY A 52 0.78 13.43 -9.02
N GLN A 53 1.26 12.22 -9.33
CA GLN A 53 0.65 11.39 -10.37
C GLN A 53 -0.70 10.84 -9.92
N ASP A 54 -0.82 10.32 -8.70
CA ASP A 54 -2.07 9.73 -8.24
C ASP A 54 -3.17 10.77 -8.12
N ILE A 55 -2.87 11.97 -7.60
CA ILE A 55 -3.84 13.07 -7.56
C ILE A 55 -4.22 13.50 -8.97
N ALA A 56 -3.24 13.79 -9.82
CA ALA A 56 -3.50 14.26 -11.19
C ALA A 56 -4.26 13.24 -12.04
N ARG A 57 -4.14 11.94 -11.73
CA ARG A 57 -4.81 10.84 -12.44
C ARG A 57 -6.17 10.47 -11.88
N GLY A 58 -6.61 11.11 -10.78
CA GLY A 58 -7.92 10.86 -10.15
C GLY A 58 -7.93 9.85 -9.01
N PHE A 59 -6.76 9.39 -8.55
CA PHE A 59 -6.60 8.32 -7.57
C PHE A 59 -6.13 8.80 -6.19
N GLY A 60 -6.13 10.11 -5.94
CA GLY A 60 -5.68 10.70 -4.68
C GLY A 60 -6.54 10.29 -3.47
N SER A 61 -7.85 10.14 -3.68
CA SER A 61 -8.84 9.82 -2.64
C SER A 61 -8.97 8.32 -2.32
N TYR A 62 -8.03 7.50 -2.75
CA TYR A 62 -8.05 6.06 -2.52
C TYR A 62 -6.95 5.66 -1.54
N SER A 63 -7.23 4.65 -0.73
CA SER A 63 -6.21 3.84 -0.09
C SER A 63 -5.78 2.74 -1.07
N HIS A 64 -4.47 2.67 -1.31
CA HIS A 64 -3.87 1.80 -2.32
C HIS A 64 -3.41 0.49 -1.69
N LEU A 65 -3.97 -0.62 -2.15
CA LEU A 65 -3.63 -1.98 -1.77
C LEU A 65 -3.41 -2.83 -3.03
N THR A 66 -3.04 -4.11 -2.86
CA THR A 66 -2.79 -5.03 -3.97
C THR A 66 -3.14 -6.46 -3.58
N ILE A 67 -3.58 -7.27 -4.53
CA ILE A 67 -3.71 -8.73 -4.35
C ILE A 67 -2.40 -9.48 -4.63
N ASP A 68 -1.42 -8.79 -5.22
CA ASP A 68 -0.09 -9.35 -5.46
C ASP A 68 0.69 -9.40 -4.13
N ALA A 69 0.93 -10.62 -3.64
CA ALA A 69 1.70 -10.88 -2.41
C ALA A 69 3.21 -10.63 -2.57
N ARG A 70 3.71 -10.43 -3.79
CA ARG A 70 5.14 -10.25 -4.09
C ARG A 70 5.37 -9.18 -5.16
N PRO A 71 4.87 -7.94 -4.97
CA PRO A 71 4.94 -6.93 -6.00
C PRO A 71 6.40 -6.52 -6.25
N ARG A 72 6.74 -6.25 -7.51
CA ARG A 72 8.11 -5.89 -7.94
C ARG A 72 8.71 -4.74 -7.13
N ILE A 73 7.88 -3.78 -6.69
CA ILE A 73 8.33 -2.64 -5.88
C ILE A 73 8.84 -3.08 -4.50
N LEU A 74 8.18 -4.05 -3.86
CA LEU A 74 8.63 -4.59 -2.58
C LEU A 74 9.99 -5.26 -2.74
N ARG A 75 10.15 -6.11 -3.77
CA ARG A 75 11.42 -6.76 -4.07
C ARG A 75 12.54 -5.73 -4.28
N ALA A 76 12.27 -4.64 -5.00
CA ALA A 76 13.25 -3.59 -5.23
C ALA A 76 13.67 -2.87 -3.94
N LYS A 77 12.72 -2.56 -3.05
CA LYS A 77 13.01 -1.87 -1.80
C LYS A 77 13.75 -2.75 -0.79
N LEU A 78 13.38 -4.03 -0.70
CA LEU A 78 14.10 -5.01 0.13
C LEU A 78 15.50 -5.30 -0.43
N ALA A 79 15.66 -5.45 -1.75
CA ALA A 79 16.97 -5.66 -2.35
C ALA A 79 17.95 -4.52 -2.06
N ALA A 80 17.44 -3.31 -1.82
CA ALA A 80 18.23 -2.16 -1.44
C ALA A 80 18.43 -2.00 0.08
N GLY A 81 18.08 -3.02 0.86
CA GLY A 81 18.34 -3.10 2.30
C GLY A 81 17.40 -2.26 3.17
N PHE A 82 16.29 -1.73 2.63
CA PHE A 82 15.41 -0.82 3.36
C PHE A 82 14.18 -1.54 3.96
N PRO A 83 14.02 -1.56 5.31
CA PRO A 83 12.96 -2.28 6.00
C PRO A 83 11.54 -1.92 5.53
N HIS A 84 10.78 -2.95 5.15
CA HIS A 84 9.38 -2.86 4.73
C HIS A 84 8.54 -3.92 5.44
N ILE A 85 7.24 -3.65 5.52
CA ILE A 85 6.23 -4.55 6.06
C ILE A 85 5.12 -4.78 5.04
N ALA A 86 4.40 -5.88 5.20
CA ALA A 86 3.08 -6.08 4.62
C ALA A 86 2.03 -6.03 5.72
N ILE A 87 0.97 -5.25 5.53
CA ILE A 87 -0.26 -5.35 6.33
C ILE A 87 -1.21 -6.23 5.53
N ASN A 88 -1.49 -7.41 6.07
CA ASN A 88 -2.31 -8.44 5.44
C ASN A 88 -3.74 -8.31 5.96
N ILE A 89 -4.66 -8.07 5.04
CA ILE A 89 -6.06 -7.78 5.33
C ILE A 89 -6.89 -8.93 4.74
N PRO A 90 -7.76 -9.57 5.52
CA PRO A 90 -8.68 -10.56 4.97
C PRO A 90 -9.52 -9.96 3.85
N ALA A 91 -9.66 -10.69 2.74
CA ALA A 91 -10.43 -10.23 1.59
C ALA A 91 -11.89 -9.91 1.94
N SER A 92 -12.46 -10.59 2.95
CA SER A 92 -13.79 -10.32 3.51
C SER A 92 -13.94 -8.89 4.03
N GLU A 93 -12.89 -8.31 4.63
CA GLU A 93 -12.92 -6.94 5.13
C GLU A 93 -12.93 -5.92 3.98
N ILE A 94 -12.28 -6.25 2.87
CA ILE A 94 -12.28 -5.42 1.66
C ILE A 94 -13.61 -5.53 0.92
N ASP A 95 -14.16 -6.74 0.79
CA ASP A 95 -15.47 -6.99 0.18
C ASP A 95 -16.61 -6.31 0.96
N ALA A 96 -16.41 -6.01 2.25
CA ALA A 96 -17.35 -5.29 3.09
C ALA A 96 -17.39 -3.77 2.87
N VAL A 97 -16.45 -3.20 2.09
CA VAL A 97 -16.36 -1.75 1.86
C VAL A 97 -16.37 -1.38 0.37
N PRO A 98 -16.69 -0.13 -0.01
CA PRO A 98 -16.56 0.31 -1.39
C PRO A 98 -15.11 0.29 -1.88
N PHE A 99 -14.84 -0.55 -2.88
CA PHE A 99 -13.54 -0.62 -3.54
C PHE A 99 -13.69 -0.70 -5.07
N SER A 100 -12.57 -0.48 -5.76
CA SER A 100 -12.42 -0.69 -7.20
C SER A 100 -11.14 -1.45 -7.49
N LEU A 101 -11.05 -2.08 -8.66
CA LEU A 101 -9.85 -2.78 -9.11
C LEU A 101 -9.20 -2.04 -10.28
N CYS A 102 -7.88 -2.01 -10.29
CA CYS A 102 -7.10 -1.44 -11.38
C CYS A 102 -5.97 -2.39 -11.76
N ARG A 103 -5.99 -2.93 -12.98
CA ARG A 103 -4.91 -3.80 -13.49
C ARG A 103 -3.70 -3.04 -14.02
N PHE A 104 -3.71 -1.71 -13.92
CA PHE A 104 -2.65 -0.83 -14.40
C PHE A 104 -1.92 -0.22 -13.21
N ASN A 105 -0.62 -0.03 -13.34
CA ASN A 105 0.14 0.69 -12.33
C ASN A 105 -0.23 2.18 -12.35
N VAL A 106 -1.01 2.61 -11.35
CA VAL A 106 -1.55 3.97 -11.29
C VAL A 106 -0.45 5.01 -11.24
N ALA A 107 0.68 4.72 -10.58
CA ALA A 107 1.82 5.63 -10.51
C ALA A 107 2.67 5.60 -11.78
N MET A 108 2.97 4.43 -12.35
CA MET A 108 3.98 4.31 -13.41
C MET A 108 3.44 4.37 -14.83
N THR A 109 2.14 4.22 -15.05
CA THR A 109 1.60 4.19 -16.42
C THR A 109 1.77 5.53 -17.14
N ARG A 110 2.05 5.46 -18.45
CA ARG A 110 2.26 6.62 -19.33
C ARG A 110 1.12 6.82 -20.33
N GLN A 111 0.36 5.76 -20.61
CA GLN A 111 -0.81 5.82 -21.48
C GLN A 111 -2.01 6.32 -20.64
N LEU A 112 -2.29 7.61 -20.75
CA LEU A 112 -3.28 8.33 -19.94
C LEU A 112 -4.29 9.01 -20.84
N ARG A 113 -5.57 8.96 -20.46
CA ARG A 113 -6.64 9.73 -21.12
C ARG A 113 -6.57 11.19 -20.69
N ARG A 114 -5.91 12.05 -21.48
CA ARG A 114 -5.78 13.49 -21.23
C ARG A 114 -5.48 14.28 -22.49
N GLY A 115 -5.98 15.52 -22.57
CA GLY A 115 -5.67 16.44 -23.68
C GLY A 115 -6.04 15.88 -25.06
N GLY A 116 -7.21 15.24 -25.18
CA GLY A 116 -7.68 14.63 -26.42
C GLY A 116 -7.02 13.29 -26.79
N LYS A 117 -5.99 12.83 -26.06
CA LYS A 117 -5.38 11.52 -26.28
C LYS A 117 -6.25 10.39 -25.73
N GLU A 118 -6.38 9.33 -26.52
CA GLU A 118 -6.94 8.07 -26.05
C GLU A 118 -6.03 7.45 -24.99
N GLY A 119 -6.62 6.97 -23.90
CA GLY A 119 -5.91 6.22 -22.86
C GLY A 119 -5.90 4.73 -23.18
N PHE A 120 -5.95 3.89 -22.15
CA PHE A 120 -6.21 2.47 -22.34
C PHE A 120 -7.65 2.22 -22.80
N PRO A 121 -7.88 1.15 -23.59
CA PRO A 121 -9.23 0.80 -24.04
C PRO A 121 -10.09 0.31 -22.86
N GLU A 122 -11.31 0.81 -22.81
CA GLU A 122 -12.34 0.31 -21.89
C GLU A 122 -12.81 -1.08 -22.31
N SER A 123 -12.95 -1.99 -21.37
CA SER A 123 -13.53 -3.32 -21.60
C SER A 123 -14.06 -3.87 -20.28
N ARG A 124 -14.85 -4.96 -20.31
CA ARG A 124 -15.27 -5.61 -19.05
C ARG A 124 -14.08 -6.05 -18.19
N THR A 125 -12.94 -6.36 -18.80
CA THR A 125 -11.74 -6.84 -18.10
C THR A 125 -10.74 -5.74 -17.77
N ASN A 126 -10.80 -4.58 -18.44
CA ASN A 126 -9.97 -3.40 -18.12
C ASN A 126 -10.73 -2.38 -17.25
N GLY A 127 -12.05 -2.47 -17.16
CA GLY A 127 -12.91 -1.50 -16.52
C GLY A 127 -13.36 -0.35 -17.43
N ARG A 128 -13.82 0.72 -16.78
CA ARG A 128 -14.37 1.94 -17.40
C ARG A 128 -13.68 3.19 -16.90
N TYR A 129 -13.71 4.25 -17.68
CA TYR A 129 -13.37 5.59 -17.18
C TYR A 129 -14.53 6.14 -16.35
N TYR A 130 -14.19 6.68 -15.20
CA TYR A 130 -15.10 7.45 -14.36
C TYR A 130 -14.64 8.90 -14.30
N ALA A 131 -15.54 9.82 -13.96
CA ALA A 131 -15.21 11.24 -13.86
C ALA A 131 -13.93 11.46 -13.05
N GLY A 132 -13.02 12.28 -13.59
CA GLY A 132 -11.72 12.60 -12.98
C GLY A 132 -10.62 11.54 -13.15
N HIS A 133 -10.92 10.34 -13.63
CA HIS A 133 -9.93 9.26 -13.77
C HIS A 133 -9.26 9.26 -15.15
N GLN A 134 -7.93 9.13 -15.16
CA GLN A 134 -7.14 9.05 -16.39
C GLN A 134 -6.79 7.61 -16.82
N ILE A 135 -7.23 6.61 -16.05
CA ILE A 135 -7.02 5.18 -16.25
C ILE A 135 -8.34 4.47 -15.94
N PRO A 136 -8.76 3.45 -16.72
CA PRO A 136 -10.01 2.75 -16.44
C PRO A 136 -9.88 1.83 -15.23
N ILE A 137 -10.97 1.70 -14.48
CA ILE A 137 -11.08 0.86 -13.28
C ILE A 137 -12.34 0.00 -13.34
N ALA A 138 -12.29 -1.17 -12.69
CA ALA A 138 -13.46 -1.99 -12.46
C ALA A 138 -14.14 -1.56 -11.15
N ARG A 139 -15.35 -1.01 -11.25
CA ARG A 139 -16.11 -0.49 -10.10
C ARG A 139 -17.35 -1.31 -9.78
N THR A 140 -18.04 -1.82 -10.80
CA THR A 140 -19.18 -2.72 -10.62
C THR A 140 -18.71 -4.13 -10.28
N ASP A 141 -19.51 -4.91 -9.55
CA ASP A 141 -19.16 -6.31 -9.23
C ASP A 141 -18.91 -7.12 -10.52
N ALA A 142 -19.70 -6.88 -11.57
CA ALA A 142 -19.52 -7.55 -12.86
C ALA A 142 -18.17 -7.23 -13.52
N ASP A 143 -17.75 -5.95 -13.52
CA ASP A 143 -16.44 -5.55 -14.07
C ASP A 143 -15.29 -6.09 -13.20
N LYS A 144 -15.45 -6.09 -11.87
CA LYS A 144 -14.43 -6.61 -10.94
C LYS A 144 -14.24 -8.11 -11.18
N SER A 145 -15.33 -8.88 -11.23
CA SER A 145 -15.28 -10.31 -11.52
C SER A 145 -14.66 -10.60 -12.89
N ALA A 146 -15.05 -9.85 -13.93
CA ALA A 146 -14.46 -10.02 -15.26
C ALA A 146 -12.96 -9.70 -15.30
N MET A 147 -12.52 -8.64 -14.60
CA MET A 147 -11.09 -8.31 -14.47
C MET A 147 -10.33 -9.43 -13.76
N LEU A 148 -10.83 -9.93 -12.63
CA LEU A 148 -10.19 -11.00 -11.86
C LEU A 148 -10.16 -12.33 -12.65
N GLN A 149 -11.27 -12.73 -13.28
CA GLN A 149 -11.34 -13.93 -14.12
C GLN A 149 -10.25 -13.95 -15.20
N LYS A 150 -10.02 -12.80 -15.86
CA LYS A 150 -9.01 -12.69 -16.91
C LYS A 150 -7.59 -12.58 -16.35
N HIS A 151 -7.35 -11.67 -15.41
CA HIS A 151 -6.00 -11.22 -15.12
C HIS A 151 -5.31 -11.95 -13.98
N LEU A 152 -6.07 -12.65 -13.12
CA LEU A 152 -5.51 -13.38 -11.99
C LEU A 152 -4.58 -14.51 -12.44
N HIS A 153 -4.98 -15.29 -13.45
CA HIS A 153 -4.17 -16.41 -13.99
C HIS A 153 -3.03 -15.95 -14.89
N GLU A 154 -3.07 -14.70 -15.39
CA GLU A 154 -1.99 -14.08 -16.17
C GLU A 154 -0.88 -13.51 -15.28
N ASN A 155 -1.01 -13.60 -13.95
CA ASN A 155 -0.12 -12.93 -12.98
C ASN A 155 0.05 -11.43 -13.27
N THR A 156 -1.01 -10.80 -13.78
CA THR A 156 -1.02 -9.36 -13.98
C THR A 156 -1.21 -8.68 -12.64
N MET A 157 -0.46 -7.60 -12.39
CA MET A 157 -0.61 -6.80 -11.17
C MET A 157 -2.02 -6.20 -11.12
N ILE A 158 -2.72 -6.37 -10.00
CA ILE A 158 -4.04 -5.78 -9.75
C ILE A 158 -3.98 -5.00 -8.43
N GLU A 159 -4.15 -3.69 -8.54
CA GLU A 159 -4.32 -2.80 -7.41
C GLU A 159 -5.78 -2.86 -6.93
N VAL A 160 -5.93 -2.90 -5.61
CA VAL A 160 -7.21 -2.79 -4.90
C VAL A 160 -7.30 -1.38 -4.35
N LEU A 161 -8.28 -0.63 -4.83
CA LEU A 161 -8.47 0.79 -4.57
C LEU A 161 -9.68 0.98 -3.65
N VAL A 162 -9.45 1.03 -2.34
CA VAL A 162 -10.51 1.32 -1.36
C VAL A 162 -10.84 2.81 -1.41
N HIS A 163 -12.13 3.16 -1.41
CA HIS A 163 -12.58 4.55 -1.54
C HIS A 163 -12.45 5.26 -0.19
N GLY A 164 -11.55 6.23 -0.09
CA GLY A 164 -11.24 6.90 1.17
C GLY A 164 -10.26 6.11 2.04
N ASP A 165 -10.41 6.23 3.35
CA ASP A 165 -9.58 5.56 4.34
C ASP A 165 -10.09 4.14 4.59
N PHE A 166 -9.19 3.23 4.94
CA PHE A 166 -9.54 1.85 5.28
C PHE A 166 -9.23 1.58 6.74
N ASN A 167 -10.26 1.33 7.55
CA ASN A 167 -10.09 0.98 8.96
C ASN A 167 -9.57 -0.45 9.09
N LEU A 168 -8.51 -0.63 9.87
CA LEU A 168 -7.87 -1.92 10.10
C LEU A 168 -8.46 -2.58 11.35
N PRO A 169 -8.92 -3.85 11.28
CA PRO A 169 -9.45 -4.56 12.43
C PRO A 169 -8.35 -4.88 13.46
N ASP A 170 -8.74 -5.22 14.69
CA ASP A 170 -7.80 -5.66 15.73
C ASP A 170 -7.10 -6.98 15.38
N GLU A 171 -7.68 -7.77 14.48
CA GLU A 171 -7.12 -9.03 13.98
C GLU A 171 -6.16 -8.85 12.78
N THR A 172 -5.66 -7.63 12.56
CA THR A 172 -4.70 -7.36 11.48
C THR A 172 -3.38 -8.13 11.68
N PHE A 173 -2.86 -8.67 10.58
CA PHE A 173 -1.56 -9.33 10.53
C PHE A 173 -0.53 -8.44 9.84
N VAL A 174 0.65 -8.36 10.44
CA VAL A 174 1.80 -7.63 9.90
C VAL A 174 2.91 -8.62 9.60
N SER A 175 3.28 -8.72 8.33
CA SER A 175 4.44 -9.52 7.92
C SER A 175 5.69 -8.67 7.80
N CYS A 176 6.78 -9.16 8.38
CA CYS A 176 8.11 -8.58 8.31
C CYS A 176 9.06 -9.55 7.58
N PHE A 177 10.03 -9.01 6.86
CA PHE A 177 10.89 -9.81 5.96
C PHE A 177 12.24 -10.19 6.57
N SER A 178 12.41 -9.97 7.88
CA SER A 178 13.48 -10.51 8.71
C SER A 178 13.01 -10.64 10.16
N ASP A 179 13.68 -11.47 10.96
CA ASP A 179 13.34 -11.64 12.37
C ASP A 179 13.59 -10.38 13.20
N GLU A 180 14.62 -9.61 12.84
CA GLU A 180 14.93 -8.34 13.50
C GLU A 180 13.90 -7.27 13.19
N ASP A 181 13.42 -7.19 11.94
CA ASP A 181 12.32 -6.29 11.58
C ASP A 181 11.03 -6.68 12.32
N ALA A 182 10.75 -7.98 12.44
CA ALA A 182 9.64 -8.50 13.23
C ALA A 182 9.77 -8.12 14.72
N SER A 183 10.98 -8.18 15.28
CA SER A 183 11.25 -7.76 16.66
C SER A 183 10.96 -6.27 16.87
N ILE A 184 11.41 -5.41 15.94
CA ILE A 184 11.13 -3.97 15.97
C ILE A 184 9.61 -3.72 15.91
N ALA A 185 8.90 -4.37 14.98
CA ALA A 185 7.46 -4.23 14.83
C ALA A 185 6.70 -4.67 16.09
N ARG A 186 7.05 -5.83 16.68
CA ARG A 186 6.41 -6.32 17.91
C ARG A 186 6.59 -5.36 19.08
N ARG A 187 7.81 -4.87 19.31
CA ARG A 187 8.13 -3.91 20.38
C ARG A 187 7.24 -2.67 20.27
N MET A 188 7.18 -2.10 19.06
CA MET A 188 6.44 -0.88 18.79
C MET A 188 4.92 -1.09 18.84
N LEU A 189 4.38 -2.20 18.34
CA LEU A 189 2.95 -2.49 18.49
C LEU A 189 2.57 -2.73 19.96
N SER A 190 3.47 -3.35 20.73
CA SER A 190 3.28 -3.57 22.17
C SER A 190 3.27 -2.24 22.94
N SER A 191 4.16 -1.29 22.61
CA SER A 191 4.18 0.04 23.25
C SER A 191 2.89 0.83 22.98
N LEU A 192 2.25 0.61 21.83
CA LEU A 192 0.96 1.19 21.46
C LEU A 192 -0.27 0.40 21.96
N LYS A 193 -0.08 -0.71 22.68
CA LYS A 193 -1.16 -1.65 23.07
C LYS A 193 -1.99 -2.13 21.86
N CYS A 194 -1.35 -2.24 20.70
CA CYS A 194 -1.97 -2.72 19.48
C CYS A 194 -1.85 -4.26 19.42
N LYS A 195 -2.98 -4.95 19.26
CA LYS A 195 -3.07 -6.43 19.33
C LYS A 195 -2.73 -7.13 18.01
N TRP A 196 -2.30 -6.38 17.00
CA TRP A 196 -1.96 -6.91 15.69
C TRP A 196 -0.85 -7.96 15.80
N ARG A 197 -0.99 -9.04 15.03
CA ARG A 197 -0.06 -10.17 15.06
C ARG A 197 1.10 -9.88 14.12
N VAL A 198 2.33 -10.19 14.55
CA VAL A 198 3.53 -10.00 13.72
C VAL A 198 4.15 -11.35 13.35
N THR A 199 4.21 -11.60 12.06
CA THR A 199 4.78 -12.81 11.46
C THR A 199 6.06 -12.49 10.69
N GLY A 200 7.03 -13.41 10.76
CA GLY A 200 8.19 -13.38 9.87
C GLY A 200 7.84 -14.06 8.55
N GLU A 201 8.21 -13.46 7.43
CA GLU A 201 8.02 -14.02 6.09
C GLU A 201 9.33 -14.06 5.31
N LYS A 202 9.47 -15.06 4.45
CA LYS A 202 10.58 -15.14 3.52
C LYS A 202 10.48 -13.99 2.51
N PRO A 203 11.52 -13.16 2.34
CA PRO A 203 11.49 -12.08 1.37
C PRO A 203 11.31 -12.60 -0.07
N PRO A 204 10.66 -11.84 -0.97
CA PRO A 204 10.46 -12.20 -2.38
C PRO A 204 11.76 -12.21 -3.22
N GLY A 205 12.90 -11.94 -2.61
CA GLY A 205 14.22 -11.88 -3.21
C GLY A 205 15.30 -11.61 -2.15
N PRO A 206 16.53 -11.26 -2.55
CA PRO A 206 17.57 -10.86 -1.61
C PRO A 206 17.11 -9.69 -0.73
N TYR A 207 17.45 -9.76 0.56
CA TYR A 207 17.27 -8.66 1.49
C TYR A 207 18.56 -8.45 2.31
N PRO A 208 19.60 -7.83 1.71
CA PRO A 208 20.80 -7.47 2.45
C PRO A 208 20.49 -6.25 3.33
N ARG A 209 20.04 -6.50 4.56
CA ARG A 209 19.66 -5.44 5.51
C ARG A 209 20.80 -4.44 5.63
N ASP A 210 20.52 -3.18 5.30
CA ASP A 210 21.52 -2.12 5.35
C ASP A 210 21.47 -1.44 6.71
N ASN A 211 22.60 -1.44 7.42
CA ASN A 211 22.67 -0.90 8.79
C ASN A 211 22.36 0.61 8.86
N THR A 212 22.67 1.37 7.80
CA THR A 212 22.35 2.81 7.75
C THR A 212 20.84 3.01 7.64
N HIS A 213 20.18 2.25 6.78
CA HIS A 213 18.72 2.28 6.63
C HIS A 213 18.02 1.81 7.91
N VAL A 214 18.48 0.72 8.52
CA VAL A 214 17.92 0.20 9.78
C VAL A 214 18.10 1.19 10.91
N GLY A 215 19.28 1.81 11.06
CA GLY A 215 19.53 2.85 12.06
C GLY A 215 18.57 4.03 11.91
N ALA A 216 18.42 4.55 10.69
CA ALA A 216 17.49 5.65 10.41
C ALA A 216 16.02 5.28 10.70
N VAL A 217 15.61 4.03 10.44
CA VAL A 217 14.28 3.51 10.80
C VAL A 217 14.08 3.47 12.31
N ILE A 218 15.09 3.02 13.06
CA ILE A 218 15.03 2.97 14.54
C ILE A 218 14.94 4.37 15.13
N ASP A 219 15.79 5.30 14.70
CA ASP A 219 15.79 6.70 15.16
C ASP A 219 14.45 7.37 14.89
N PHE A 220 13.87 7.11 13.70
CA PHE A 220 12.55 7.58 13.35
C PHE A 220 11.49 7.04 14.31
N ILE A 221 11.47 5.72 14.55
CA ILE A 221 10.48 5.11 15.43
C ILE A 221 10.62 5.67 16.86
N GLN A 222 11.85 5.76 17.39
CA GLN A 222 12.09 6.29 18.73
C GLN A 222 11.59 7.73 18.88
N LYS A 223 11.82 8.58 17.88
CA LYS A 223 11.29 9.95 17.89
C LYS A 223 9.77 9.99 17.81
N ALA A 224 9.16 9.12 17.00
CA ALA A 224 7.70 9.02 16.95
C ALA A 224 7.12 8.48 18.26
N GLU A 225 7.80 7.58 18.96
CA GLU A 225 7.41 7.07 20.28
C GLU A 225 7.48 8.16 21.36
N SER A 226 8.52 9.00 21.35
CA SER A 226 8.70 10.07 22.36
C SER A 226 7.84 11.32 22.10
N ASP A 227 7.49 11.60 20.85
CA ASP A 227 6.65 12.72 20.45
C ASP A 227 5.43 12.21 19.64
N PRO A 228 4.27 11.99 20.30
CA PRO A 228 3.05 11.56 19.64
C PRO A 228 2.51 12.52 18.56
N ASP A 229 2.88 13.80 18.64
CA ASP A 229 2.47 14.83 17.69
C ASP A 229 3.44 14.98 16.52
N TRP A 230 4.63 14.39 16.62
CA TRP A 230 5.55 14.31 15.50
C TRP A 230 4.96 13.47 14.36
N ARG A 231 4.91 14.04 13.16
CA ARG A 231 4.41 13.37 11.94
C ARG A 231 5.53 12.78 11.08
N GLY A 232 6.76 12.80 11.58
CA GLY A 232 7.93 12.28 10.87
C GLY A 232 8.68 13.35 10.07
N ASN A 233 9.77 12.93 9.42
CA ASN A 233 10.62 13.78 8.56
C ASN A 233 10.52 13.42 7.06
N GLY A 234 9.63 12.50 6.69
CA GLY A 234 9.52 11.97 5.34
C GLY A 234 10.69 11.05 4.95
N LEU A 235 11.17 10.23 5.88
CA LEU A 235 12.21 9.24 5.61
C LEU A 235 11.81 8.36 4.43
N GLU A 236 12.67 8.32 3.41
CA GLU A 236 12.46 7.55 2.20
C GLU A 236 13.79 6.95 1.76
N PHE A 237 13.76 5.72 1.26
CA PHE A 237 14.95 5.01 0.77
C PHE A 237 15.81 5.88 -0.15
N ASP A 238 15.21 6.57 -1.13
CA ASP A 238 15.94 7.35 -2.14
C ASP A 238 16.62 8.62 -1.56
N ARG A 239 16.39 8.95 -0.28
CA ARG A 239 16.98 10.12 0.41
C ARG A 239 18.14 9.76 1.32
N LEU A 240 18.35 8.48 1.60
CA LEU A 240 19.50 7.99 2.33
C LEU A 240 20.59 7.66 1.29
N LYS A 241 21.65 8.47 1.26
CA LYS A 241 22.82 8.13 0.45
C LYS A 241 23.59 7.02 1.17
N PRO A 242 23.96 5.92 0.49
CA PRO A 242 24.98 5.02 1.01
C PRO A 242 26.24 5.84 1.32
N LYS A 243 26.87 5.57 2.46
CA LYS A 243 28.23 6.07 2.70
C LYS A 243 29.22 5.35 1.80
#